data_AF-A0A2V8ZV37-F1
#
_entry.id   AF-A0A2V8ZV37-F1
#
_cell.length_a   1.000
_cell.length_b   1.000
_cell.length_c   1.000
_cell.angle_alpha   90.00
_cell.angle_beta   90.00
_cell.angle_gamma   90.00
#
_symmetry.space_group_name_H-M   'P 1'
#
loop_
_entity.id
_entity.type
_entity.pdbx_description
1 polymer ?
#
loop_
_entity_poly.entity_id
_entity_poly.type
_entity_poly.pdbx_seq_one_letter_code
_entity_poly.pdbx_strand_id
1 'polypeptide(L)'
;MRDSDPRENSGQRKKKKGDLISQGNAAMCTYLACLTGLLAALLLAEPVSCEEVEKPGAPAPSLCPLVRSAAEQTQLEAEASARLQEAERLSARELDVPSFILLQAPSPAESPALRRDRIWFESFLVNWLFIEDLAPEQQAIMQKFLARCGVAADGLSLAASVFGQLPTSLRATFVGITQAMMNTLLSDKQNGERLGDALGLLQELVDIQGENSALPSDHQFQLIARLAPDALQKLDRAASFLKGENHMFHKDYPISFRQFRRIGLHGQEAGLHFCLTRDAFRTNSHRLSVWAVALG
;
A
#
# COMPACT_ATOMS: atom_id res chain seq x y z
N MET A 1 -25.87 -35.04 50.78
CA MET A 1 -26.12 -35.34 52.20
C MET A 1 -25.20 -36.49 52.63
N ARG A 2 -23.99 -36.16 53.05
CA ARG A 2 -23.20 -36.78 54.13
C ARG A 2 -21.85 -36.08 54.18
N ASP A 3 -21.72 -35.25 55.22
CA ASP A 3 -20.48 -34.76 55.80
C ASP A 3 -19.48 -35.90 56.03
N SER A 4 -18.19 -35.57 55.95
CA SER A 4 -17.19 -35.84 56.99
C SER A 4 -15.81 -35.30 56.56
N ASP A 5 -15.46 -34.13 57.07
CA ASP A 5 -14.09 -33.71 57.41
C ASP A 5 -13.69 -34.35 58.78
N PRO A 6 -12.48 -34.18 59.36
CA PRO A 6 -11.21 -33.61 58.86
C PRO A 6 -9.98 -34.50 59.21
N ARG A 7 -8.76 -34.08 58.84
CA ARG A 7 -7.55 -34.39 59.64
C ARG A 7 -6.44 -33.34 59.48
N GLU A 8 -6.16 -32.70 60.61
CA GLU A 8 -4.99 -31.88 60.88
C GLU A 8 -3.68 -32.65 60.64
N ASN A 9 -2.64 -31.95 60.19
CA ASN A 9 -1.28 -32.36 60.48
C ASN A 9 -0.40 -31.13 60.73
N SER A 10 0.02 -30.99 61.98
CA SER A 10 0.86 -29.93 62.52
C SER A 10 2.33 -30.34 62.41
N GLY A 11 3.10 -29.58 61.65
CA GLY A 11 4.55 -29.79 61.47
C GLY A 11 5.34 -28.51 61.72
N GLN A 12 5.73 -28.28 62.97
CA GLN A 12 6.77 -27.31 63.34
C GLN A 12 8.12 -27.68 62.69
N ARG A 13 8.87 -26.70 62.15
CA ARG A 13 10.32 -26.58 62.42
C ARG A 13 10.99 -25.31 61.87
N LYS A 14 11.61 -24.61 62.83
CA LYS A 14 12.91 -23.89 62.79
C LYS A 14 13.06 -22.64 61.92
N LYS A 15 12.85 -21.49 62.60
CA LYS A 15 13.48 -20.19 62.34
C LYS A 15 15.01 -20.33 62.25
N LYS A 16 15.58 -20.08 61.06
CA LYS A 16 16.97 -19.63 60.89
C LYS A 16 16.96 -18.09 60.91
N LYS A 17 17.54 -17.49 61.94
CA LYS A 17 18.00 -16.09 61.94
C LYS A 17 19.37 -16.09 61.27
N GLY A 18 19.49 -15.44 60.12
CA GLY A 18 20.75 -15.24 59.42
C GLY A 18 20.62 -14.06 58.46
N ASP A 19 21.33 -12.99 58.81
CA ASP A 19 21.87 -11.92 57.96
C ASP A 19 20.94 -11.28 56.93
N LEU A 20 20.28 -10.22 57.37
CA LEU A 20 19.41 -9.36 56.57
C LEU A 20 19.89 -7.91 56.62
N ILE A 21 21.18 -7.70 56.31
CA ILE A 21 21.72 -6.36 56.03
C ILE A 21 22.77 -6.55 54.92
N SER A 22 22.61 -5.82 53.80
CA SER A 22 23.49 -5.79 52.61
C SER A 22 23.09 -6.65 51.40
N GLN A 23 21.82 -6.64 50.97
CA GLN A 23 21.44 -7.02 49.59
C GLN A 23 20.59 -5.97 48.84
N GLY A 24 20.32 -4.81 49.45
CA GLY A 24 19.46 -3.77 48.85
C GLY A 24 20.15 -2.84 47.83
N ASN A 25 21.48 -2.78 47.79
CA ASN A 25 22.17 -1.71 47.04
C ASN A 25 22.82 -2.16 45.72
N ALA A 26 23.03 -3.46 45.52
CA ALA A 26 23.70 -3.95 44.30
C ALA A 26 22.82 -3.79 43.05
N ALA A 27 21.52 -4.09 43.16
CA ALA A 27 20.58 -3.99 42.02
C ALA A 27 20.28 -2.55 41.62
N MET A 28 20.29 -1.61 42.57
CA MET A 28 20.05 -0.19 42.29
C MET A 28 21.25 0.47 41.60
N CYS A 29 22.48 0.04 41.94
CA CYS A 29 23.70 0.56 41.32
C CYS A 29 23.85 0.14 39.85
N THR A 30 23.48 -1.09 39.48
CA THR A 30 23.50 -1.53 38.07
C THR A 30 22.47 -0.78 37.23
N TYR A 31 21.30 -0.47 37.79
CA TYR A 31 20.28 0.31 37.08
C TYR A 31 20.75 1.74 36.78
N LEU A 32 21.40 2.39 37.76
CA LEU A 32 21.97 3.73 37.58
C LEU A 32 23.14 3.75 36.57
N ALA A 33 23.98 2.72 36.56
CA ALA A 33 25.07 2.59 35.59
C ALA A 33 24.54 2.37 34.15
N CYS A 34 23.50 1.55 33.97
CA CYS A 34 22.86 1.39 32.67
C CYS A 34 22.15 2.67 32.20
N LEU A 35 21.44 3.37 33.11
CA LEU A 35 20.72 4.59 32.76
C LEU A 35 21.68 5.70 32.34
N THR A 36 22.80 5.85 33.06
CA THR A 36 23.84 6.84 32.73
C THR A 36 24.58 6.50 31.44
N GLY A 37 24.86 5.22 31.19
CA GLY A 37 25.40 4.75 29.90
C GLY A 37 24.48 5.04 28.72
N LEU A 38 23.16 4.82 28.89
CA LEU A 38 22.16 5.10 27.85
C LEU A 38 22.04 6.61 27.59
N LEU A 39 22.05 7.42 28.65
CA LEU A 39 21.99 8.88 28.54
C LEU A 39 23.25 9.46 27.89
N ALA A 40 24.43 8.92 28.25
CA ALA A 40 25.68 9.29 27.61
C ALA A 40 25.69 8.89 26.12
N ALA A 41 25.18 7.71 25.76
CA ALA A 41 25.04 7.29 24.37
C ALA A 41 24.06 8.18 23.59
N LEU A 42 22.97 8.63 24.21
CA LEU A 42 22.01 9.56 23.58
C LEU A 42 22.57 10.98 23.43
N LEU A 43 23.40 11.44 24.37
CA LEU A 43 24.04 12.76 24.31
C LEU A 43 25.26 12.79 23.38
N LEU A 44 25.96 11.66 23.23
CA LEU A 44 27.12 11.51 22.35
C LEU A 44 26.74 11.00 20.95
N ALA A 45 25.50 10.56 20.75
CA ALA A 45 24.95 10.43 19.42
C ALA A 45 24.87 11.84 18.82
N GLU A 46 25.90 12.22 18.05
CA GLU A 46 25.84 13.40 17.21
C GLU A 46 24.52 13.33 16.45
N PRO A 47 23.72 14.42 16.42
CA PRO A 47 22.54 14.43 15.59
C PRO A 47 23.03 14.12 14.18
N VAL A 48 22.64 12.97 13.66
CA VAL A 48 22.84 12.64 12.26
C VAL A 48 22.08 13.75 11.54
N SER A 49 22.82 14.74 11.06
CA SER A 49 22.27 15.78 10.22
C SER A 49 21.87 15.06 8.94
N CYS A 50 20.61 14.62 8.89
CA CYS A 50 19.96 14.11 7.68
C CYS A 50 19.72 15.25 6.69
N GLU A 51 20.65 16.20 6.62
CA GLU A 51 20.73 17.24 5.62
C GLU A 51 21.63 16.75 4.48
N GLU A 52 21.42 15.50 4.04
CA GLU A 52 21.67 15.23 2.64
C GLU A 52 20.67 16.08 1.88
N VAL A 53 21.18 17.19 1.34
CA VAL A 53 20.48 18.03 0.38
C VAL A 53 20.16 17.12 -0.80
N GLU A 54 18.99 16.51 -0.72
CA GLU A 54 18.37 15.72 -1.77
C GLU A 54 18.33 16.63 -3.00
N LYS A 55 19.29 16.42 -3.91
CA LYS A 55 19.23 17.06 -5.22
C LYS A 55 17.91 16.61 -5.81
N PRO A 56 16.98 17.51 -6.17
CA PRO A 56 15.71 17.13 -6.75
C PRO A 56 16.00 16.19 -7.91
N GLY A 57 15.69 14.90 -7.73
CA GLY A 57 15.78 13.93 -8.81
C GLY A 57 14.99 14.51 -9.96
N ALA A 58 15.56 14.48 -11.17
CA ALA A 58 14.83 14.96 -12.34
C ALA A 58 13.45 14.31 -12.34
N PRO A 59 12.36 15.09 -12.47
CA PRO A 59 11.02 14.53 -12.42
C PRO A 59 10.93 13.40 -13.42
N ALA A 60 10.37 12.26 -13.00
CA ALA A 60 10.17 11.12 -13.86
C ALA A 60 9.51 11.60 -15.16
N PRO A 61 9.99 11.18 -16.34
CA PRO A 61 9.37 11.59 -17.59
C PRO A 61 7.91 11.15 -17.57
N SER A 62 7.00 12.09 -17.90
CA SER A 62 5.58 11.80 -18.05
C SER A 62 5.37 10.55 -18.89
N LEU A 63 4.41 9.71 -18.55
CA LEU A 63 4.09 8.52 -19.34
C LEU A 63 3.44 8.80 -20.71
N CYS A 64 2.95 10.02 -20.97
CA CYS A 64 2.23 10.28 -22.23
C CYS A 64 3.03 10.08 -23.53
N PRO A 65 4.35 10.37 -23.62
CA PRO A 65 5.17 9.98 -24.77
C PRO A 65 5.27 8.47 -24.94
N LEU A 66 5.40 7.71 -23.85
CA LEU A 66 5.41 6.25 -23.89
C LEU A 66 4.07 5.71 -24.39
N VAL A 67 2.97 6.22 -23.84
CA VAL A 67 1.59 5.88 -24.24
C VAL A 67 1.36 6.15 -25.73
N ARG A 68 1.80 7.31 -26.24
CA ARG A 68 1.68 7.64 -27.66
C ARG A 68 2.50 6.69 -28.53
N SER A 69 3.74 6.42 -28.16
CA SER A 69 4.60 5.47 -28.89
C SER A 69 4.03 4.05 -28.89
N ALA A 70 3.41 3.62 -27.78
CA ALA A 70 2.78 2.32 -27.65
C ALA A 70 1.52 2.20 -28.53
N ALA A 71 0.74 3.28 -28.63
CA ALA A 71 -0.47 3.34 -29.45
C ALA A 71 -0.20 3.26 -30.96
N GLU A 72 1.00 3.64 -31.41
CA GLU A 72 1.38 3.54 -32.83
C GLU A 72 1.73 2.09 -33.26
N GLN A 73 1.80 1.14 -32.33
CA GLN A 73 2.13 -0.26 -32.61
C GLN A 73 0.89 -1.13 -32.88
N THR A 74 0.46 -1.15 -34.15
CA THR A 74 -0.73 -1.88 -34.63
C THR A 74 -0.71 -3.40 -34.43
N GLN A 75 0.47 -4.02 -34.34
CA GLN A 75 0.59 -5.47 -34.17
C GLN A 75 0.01 -5.96 -32.82
N LEU A 76 0.09 -5.13 -31.78
CA LEU A 76 -0.33 -5.49 -30.43
C LEU A 76 -1.84 -5.32 -30.22
N GLU A 77 -2.49 -4.45 -31.00
CA GLU A 77 -3.95 -4.30 -31.00
C GLU A 77 -4.64 -5.57 -31.49
N ALA A 78 -4.08 -6.27 -32.49
CA ALA A 78 -4.64 -7.53 -32.97
C ALA A 78 -4.60 -8.62 -31.89
N GLU A 79 -3.49 -8.71 -31.15
CA GLU A 79 -3.33 -9.67 -30.05
C GLU A 79 -4.24 -9.32 -28.86
N ALA A 80 -4.30 -8.05 -28.48
CA ALA A 80 -5.21 -7.57 -27.43
C ALA A 80 -6.68 -7.82 -27.79
N SER A 81 -7.08 -7.56 -29.03
CA SER A 81 -8.45 -7.85 -29.50
C SER A 81 -8.79 -9.33 -29.40
N ALA A 82 -7.84 -10.21 -29.74
CA ALA A 82 -8.03 -11.66 -29.64
C ALA A 82 -8.21 -12.11 -28.18
N ARG A 83 -7.47 -11.51 -27.24
CA ARG A 83 -7.60 -11.79 -25.80
C ARG A 83 -8.93 -11.30 -25.23
N LEU A 84 -9.35 -10.08 -25.57
CA LEU A 84 -10.66 -9.53 -25.20
C LEU A 84 -11.81 -10.46 -25.63
N GLN A 85 -11.79 -10.92 -26.87
CA GLN A 85 -12.82 -11.84 -27.37
C GLN A 85 -12.84 -13.17 -26.62
N GLU A 86 -11.68 -13.68 -26.21
CA GLU A 86 -11.59 -14.91 -25.44
C GLU A 86 -12.09 -14.72 -24.00
N ALA A 87 -11.76 -13.59 -23.36
CA ALA A 87 -12.26 -13.25 -22.03
C ALA A 87 -13.79 -13.12 -22.01
N GLU A 88 -14.38 -12.46 -23.01
CA GLU A 88 -15.85 -12.36 -23.17
C GLU A 88 -16.50 -13.74 -23.33
N ARG A 89 -15.87 -14.65 -24.10
CA ARG A 89 -16.36 -16.03 -24.26
C ARG A 89 -16.32 -16.82 -22.97
N LEU A 90 -15.25 -16.67 -22.18
CA LEU A 90 -15.09 -17.36 -20.90
C LEU A 90 -16.11 -16.85 -19.88
N SER A 91 -16.29 -15.54 -19.78
CA SER A 91 -17.29 -14.92 -18.90
C SER A 91 -18.72 -15.39 -19.22
N ALA A 92 -19.06 -15.52 -20.50
CA ALA A 92 -20.37 -16.05 -20.92
C ALA A 92 -20.59 -17.53 -20.57
N ARG A 93 -19.51 -18.28 -20.27
CA ARG A 93 -19.54 -19.72 -20.01
C ARG A 93 -19.49 -20.07 -18.52
N GLU A 94 -19.10 -19.14 -17.66
CA GLU A 94 -18.79 -19.36 -16.24
C GLU A 94 -20.02 -19.36 -15.30
N LEU A 95 -21.23 -19.39 -15.84
CA LEU A 95 -22.47 -19.42 -15.04
C LEU A 95 -22.78 -20.78 -14.37
N ASP A 96 -21.99 -21.85 -14.57
CA ASP A 96 -22.37 -23.22 -14.16
C ASP A 96 -21.32 -24.06 -13.41
N VAL A 97 -20.23 -23.50 -12.86
CA VAL A 97 -19.20 -24.31 -12.15
C VAL A 97 -19.05 -23.94 -10.67
N PRO A 98 -19.26 -24.88 -9.72
CA PRO A 98 -18.95 -24.67 -8.30
C PRO A 98 -17.43 -24.61 -8.06
N SER A 99 -16.95 -23.49 -7.52
CA SER A 99 -15.53 -23.27 -7.21
C SER A 99 -15.14 -23.93 -5.88
N PHE A 100 -14.38 -25.02 -5.94
CA PHE A 100 -13.55 -25.49 -4.81
C PHE A 100 -12.22 -26.01 -5.36
N ILE A 101 -11.18 -25.19 -5.29
CA ILE A 101 -9.79 -25.66 -5.42
C ILE A 101 -9.16 -25.56 -4.03
N LEU A 102 -8.91 -26.71 -3.43
CA LEU A 102 -8.31 -26.86 -2.11
C LEU A 102 -6.78 -26.90 -2.29
N LEU A 103 -6.11 -25.77 -2.08
CA LEU A 103 -4.64 -25.68 -2.11
C LEU A 103 -4.05 -26.35 -0.87
N GLN A 104 -3.42 -27.52 -1.05
CA GLN A 104 -2.60 -28.16 -0.01
C GLN A 104 -1.26 -27.43 0.12
N ALA A 105 -0.89 -27.09 1.36
CA ALA A 105 0.37 -26.40 1.68
C ALA A 105 1.60 -27.32 1.53
N PRO A 106 2.70 -26.87 0.88
CA PRO A 106 3.95 -27.61 0.85
C PRO A 106 4.79 -27.43 2.13
N SER A 107 5.57 -28.46 2.47
CA SER A 107 6.48 -28.58 3.63
C SER A 107 7.78 -27.73 3.48
N PRO A 108 8.39 -27.24 4.59
CA PRO A 108 9.49 -26.28 4.54
C PRO A 108 10.85 -26.98 4.45
N ALA A 109 11.32 -27.20 3.22
CA ALA A 109 12.74 -27.41 2.95
C ALA A 109 13.08 -26.79 1.59
N GLU A 110 13.74 -25.64 1.59
CA GLU A 110 14.06 -24.85 0.39
C GLU A 110 15.06 -25.59 -0.51
N SER A 111 14.53 -26.36 -1.47
CA SER A 111 15.32 -26.97 -2.52
C SER A 111 15.56 -25.98 -3.69
N PRO A 112 16.63 -26.14 -4.48
CA PRO A 112 16.88 -25.34 -5.69
C PRO A 112 15.75 -25.39 -6.73
N ALA A 113 14.85 -26.38 -6.66
CA ALA A 113 13.66 -26.47 -7.51
C ALA A 113 12.62 -25.40 -7.14
N LEU A 114 12.44 -25.11 -5.84
CA LEU A 114 11.54 -24.05 -5.37
C LEU A 114 11.98 -22.66 -5.85
N ARG A 115 13.28 -22.45 -6.07
CA ARG A 115 13.80 -21.19 -6.65
C ARG A 115 13.40 -21.03 -8.12
N ARG A 116 13.37 -22.14 -8.88
CA ARG A 116 12.92 -22.14 -10.27
C ARG A 116 11.41 -22.01 -10.38
N ASP A 117 10.67 -22.68 -9.51
CA ASP A 117 9.20 -22.57 -9.45
C ASP A 117 8.78 -21.18 -8.97
N ARG A 118 9.52 -20.57 -8.05
CA ARG A 118 9.32 -19.18 -7.65
C ARG A 118 9.64 -18.22 -8.78
N ILE A 119 10.75 -18.37 -9.50
CA ILE A 119 11.06 -17.52 -10.66
C ILE A 119 10.01 -17.71 -11.76
N TRP A 120 9.55 -18.94 -12.00
CA TRP A 120 8.51 -19.24 -12.98
C TRP A 120 7.18 -18.65 -12.55
N PHE A 121 6.74 -18.86 -11.31
CA PHE A 121 5.52 -18.30 -10.73
C PHE A 121 5.57 -16.77 -10.66
N GLU A 122 6.69 -16.17 -10.25
CA GLU A 122 6.89 -14.72 -10.29
C GLU A 122 6.91 -14.21 -11.73
N SER A 123 7.52 -14.91 -12.69
CA SER A 123 7.44 -14.55 -14.12
C SER A 123 6.02 -14.68 -14.69
N PHE A 124 5.22 -15.61 -14.15
CA PHE A 124 3.81 -15.83 -14.49
C PHE A 124 2.93 -14.73 -13.87
N LEU A 125 3.16 -14.40 -12.60
CA LEU A 125 2.53 -13.32 -11.84
C LEU A 125 2.98 -11.91 -12.27
N VAL A 126 3.95 -11.80 -13.17
CA VAL A 126 4.37 -10.51 -13.72
C VAL A 126 3.73 -10.26 -15.09
N ASN A 127 3.34 -11.33 -15.79
CA ASN A 127 2.69 -11.23 -17.11
C ASN A 127 1.16 -11.30 -17.10
N TRP A 128 0.51 -11.69 -16.00
CA TRP A 128 -0.96 -11.82 -15.89
C TRP A 128 -1.77 -10.53 -15.68
N LEU A 129 -1.14 -9.36 -15.48
CA LEU A 129 -1.91 -8.11 -15.31
C LEU A 129 -2.32 -7.57 -16.68
N PHE A 130 -3.48 -8.03 -17.15
CA PHE A 130 -4.13 -7.59 -18.36
C PHE A 130 -5.23 -6.56 -18.05
N ILE A 131 -5.59 -5.72 -19.03
CA ILE A 131 -6.63 -4.70 -18.78
C ILE A 131 -8.01 -5.35 -18.62
N GLU A 132 -8.19 -6.49 -19.28
CA GLU A 132 -9.39 -7.30 -19.37
C GLU A 132 -9.79 -7.87 -18.01
N ASP A 133 -8.79 -8.14 -17.17
CA ASP A 133 -8.98 -8.65 -15.81
C ASP A 133 -9.23 -7.53 -14.79
N LEU A 134 -9.14 -6.26 -15.21
CA LEU A 134 -9.39 -5.12 -14.32
C LEU A 134 -10.89 -4.87 -14.15
N ALA A 135 -11.26 -4.34 -12.98
CA ALA A 135 -12.62 -3.88 -12.74
C ALA A 135 -13.00 -2.76 -13.75
N PRO A 136 -14.29 -2.64 -14.13
CA PRO A 136 -14.73 -1.61 -15.08
C PRO A 136 -14.30 -0.18 -14.70
N GLU A 137 -14.25 0.13 -13.41
CA GLU A 137 -13.82 1.43 -12.88
C GLU A 137 -12.32 1.68 -13.16
N GLN A 138 -11.47 0.66 -13.03
CA GLN A 138 -10.05 0.73 -13.35
C GLN A 138 -9.85 0.89 -14.86
N GLN A 139 -10.58 0.13 -15.67
CA GLN A 139 -10.55 0.24 -17.13
C GLN A 139 -10.93 1.66 -17.57
N ALA A 140 -11.99 2.23 -16.99
CA ALA A 140 -12.44 3.59 -17.29
C ALA A 140 -11.39 4.66 -16.92
N ILE A 141 -10.66 4.49 -15.82
CA ILE A 141 -9.55 5.38 -15.46
C ILE A 141 -8.43 5.31 -16.50
N MET A 142 -8.05 4.09 -16.92
CA MET A 142 -7.01 3.91 -17.93
C MET A 142 -7.43 4.53 -19.27
N GLN A 143 -8.67 4.31 -19.73
CA GLN A 143 -9.17 4.93 -20.96
C GLN A 143 -9.11 6.45 -20.92
N LYS A 144 -9.54 7.08 -19.81
CA LYS A 144 -9.43 8.54 -19.62
C LYS A 144 -7.99 9.02 -19.63
N PHE A 145 -7.08 8.27 -19.02
CA PHE A 145 -5.65 8.56 -19.04
C PHE A 145 -5.07 8.55 -20.46
N LEU A 146 -5.43 7.54 -21.27
CA LEU A 146 -5.03 7.46 -22.68
C LEU A 146 -5.58 8.62 -23.50
N ALA A 147 -6.87 8.94 -23.32
CA ALA A 147 -7.54 10.08 -23.96
C ALA A 147 -6.75 11.38 -23.71
N ARG A 148 -6.34 11.62 -22.45
CA ARG A 148 -5.56 12.81 -22.11
C ARG A 148 -4.17 12.81 -22.77
N CYS A 149 -3.56 11.64 -22.96
CA CYS A 149 -2.30 11.56 -23.68
C CYS A 149 -2.46 11.78 -25.21
N GLY A 150 -3.66 12.09 -25.70
CA GLY A 150 -3.95 12.37 -27.10
C GLY A 150 -4.12 11.09 -27.94
N VAL A 151 -4.28 9.94 -27.28
CA VAL A 151 -4.58 8.67 -27.92
C VAL A 151 -6.10 8.54 -27.98
N ALA A 152 -6.65 8.34 -29.18
CA ALA A 152 -8.08 8.13 -29.35
C ALA A 152 -8.53 6.99 -28.44
N ALA A 153 -9.48 7.25 -27.54
CA ALA A 153 -9.88 6.29 -26.50
C ALA A 153 -10.85 5.23 -27.03
N ASP A 154 -10.87 5.03 -28.35
CA ASP A 154 -11.97 4.42 -29.09
C ASP A 154 -11.77 2.91 -29.14
N GLY A 155 -11.53 2.29 -27.97
CA GLY A 155 -11.47 0.84 -27.88
C GLY A 155 -10.75 0.33 -26.65
N LEU A 156 -11.37 -0.63 -25.96
CA LEU A 156 -10.73 -1.45 -24.93
C LEU A 156 -9.48 -2.16 -25.45
N SER A 157 -9.43 -2.51 -26.73
CA SER A 157 -8.28 -3.17 -27.36
C SER A 157 -7.02 -2.32 -27.39
N LEU A 158 -7.15 -1.04 -27.74
CA LEU A 158 -6.02 -0.11 -27.68
C LEU A 158 -5.58 0.12 -26.24
N ALA A 159 -6.54 0.23 -25.31
CA ALA A 159 -6.22 0.35 -23.90
C ALA A 159 -5.49 -0.89 -23.35
N ALA A 160 -5.91 -2.08 -23.75
CA ALA A 160 -5.26 -3.35 -23.45
C ALA A 160 -3.83 -3.41 -23.99
N SER A 161 -3.65 -3.03 -25.25
CA SER A 161 -2.35 -2.96 -25.92
C SER A 161 -1.39 -2.01 -25.19
N VAL A 162 -1.82 -0.77 -24.93
CA VAL A 162 -0.99 0.22 -24.23
C VAL A 162 -0.69 -0.23 -22.81
N PHE A 163 -1.70 -0.71 -22.07
CA PHE A 163 -1.51 -1.18 -20.71
C PHE A 163 -0.51 -2.35 -20.66
N GLY A 164 -0.63 -3.31 -21.56
CA GLY A 164 0.28 -4.46 -21.66
C GLY A 164 1.74 -4.08 -21.99
N GLN A 165 1.96 -2.93 -22.63
CA GLN A 165 3.30 -2.40 -22.91
C GLN A 165 3.91 -1.63 -21.73
N LEU A 166 3.12 -1.28 -20.71
CA LEU A 166 3.67 -0.61 -19.53
C LEU A 166 4.60 -1.58 -18.75
N PRO A 167 5.75 -1.07 -18.24
CA PRO A 167 6.58 -1.84 -17.32
C PRO A 167 5.75 -2.44 -16.20
N THR A 168 6.06 -3.68 -15.82
CA THR A 168 5.32 -4.43 -14.81
C THR A 168 5.13 -3.66 -13.52
N SER A 169 6.16 -2.96 -13.04
CA SER A 169 6.05 -2.18 -11.80
C SER A 169 5.01 -1.06 -11.91
N LEU A 170 4.81 -0.44 -13.08
CA LEU A 170 3.72 0.52 -13.31
C LEU A 170 2.35 -0.16 -13.28
N ARG A 171 2.21 -1.29 -13.98
CA ARG A 171 0.95 -2.05 -13.99
C ARG A 171 0.56 -2.49 -12.58
N ALA A 172 1.51 -3.08 -11.84
CA ALA A 172 1.30 -3.51 -10.46
C ALA A 172 0.96 -2.34 -9.54
N THR A 173 1.62 -1.19 -9.69
CA THR A 173 1.30 0.04 -8.94
C THR A 173 -0.14 0.47 -9.22
N PHE A 174 -0.52 0.57 -10.49
CA PHE A 174 -1.85 0.98 -10.90
C PHE A 174 -2.91 0.05 -10.34
N VAL A 175 -2.78 -1.25 -10.55
CA VAL A 175 -3.74 -2.25 -10.09
C VAL A 175 -3.80 -2.28 -8.57
N GLY A 176 -2.66 -2.36 -7.89
CA GLY A 176 -2.59 -2.42 -6.42
C GLY A 176 -3.22 -1.21 -5.75
N ILE A 177 -2.88 0.01 -6.19
CA ILE A 177 -3.41 1.23 -5.57
C ILE A 177 -4.91 1.37 -5.88
N THR A 178 -5.33 1.22 -7.14
CA THR A 178 -6.75 1.37 -7.48
C THR A 178 -7.61 0.29 -6.85
N GLN A 179 -7.12 -0.95 -6.73
CA GLN A 179 -7.80 -2.02 -5.99
C GLN A 179 -7.98 -1.65 -4.52
N ALA A 180 -6.93 -1.16 -3.86
CA ALA A 180 -7.04 -0.70 -2.47
C ALA A 180 -8.03 0.47 -2.33
N MET A 181 -8.08 1.37 -3.31
CA MET A 181 -9.01 2.50 -3.32
C MET A 181 -10.47 2.08 -3.48
N MET A 182 -10.77 1.15 -4.40
CA MET A 182 -12.13 0.60 -4.57
C MET A 182 -12.62 -0.12 -3.30
N ASN A 183 -11.73 -0.78 -2.58
CA ASN A 183 -12.06 -1.50 -1.35
C ASN A 183 -12.01 -0.63 -0.09
N THR A 184 -11.64 0.65 -0.20
CA THR A 184 -11.63 1.59 0.91
C THR A 184 -12.89 2.44 0.91
N LEU A 185 -13.87 2.04 1.72
CA LEU A 185 -15.08 2.81 1.94
C LEU A 185 -14.80 4.08 2.77
N LEU A 186 -15.42 5.18 2.36
CA LEU A 186 -15.40 6.45 3.07
C LEU A 186 -16.73 6.64 3.79
N SER A 187 -16.66 6.86 5.10
CA SER A 187 -17.82 7.23 5.92
C SER A 187 -17.55 8.54 6.64
N ASP A 188 -18.60 9.34 6.82
CA ASP A 188 -18.52 10.60 7.54
C ASP A 188 -18.28 10.36 9.04
N LYS A 189 -17.29 11.06 9.61
CA LYS A 189 -16.89 10.94 11.02
C LYS A 189 -17.93 11.42 12.03
N GLN A 190 -18.87 12.28 11.63
CA GLN A 190 -19.89 12.86 12.51
C GLN A 190 -21.15 12.02 12.56
N ASN A 191 -21.67 11.59 11.40
CA ASN A 191 -22.97 10.92 11.30
C ASN A 191 -22.90 9.48 10.77
N GLY A 192 -21.73 9.03 10.31
CA GLY A 192 -21.53 7.68 9.77
C GLY A 192 -22.06 7.49 8.35
N GLU A 193 -22.58 8.53 7.69
CA GLU A 193 -23.10 8.43 6.33
C GLU A 193 -22.02 8.01 5.33
N ARG A 194 -22.42 7.22 4.32
CA ARG A 194 -21.51 6.78 3.28
C ARG A 194 -21.17 7.93 2.34
N LEU A 195 -19.88 8.22 2.18
CA LEU A 195 -19.34 9.26 1.29
C LEU A 195 -18.86 8.71 -0.07
N GLY A 196 -18.88 7.37 -0.24
CA GLY A 196 -18.40 6.65 -1.43
C GLY A 196 -17.25 5.70 -1.10
N ASP A 197 -16.48 5.32 -2.11
CA ASP A 197 -15.17 4.69 -1.97
C ASP A 197 -14.05 5.70 -2.27
N ALA A 198 -12.80 5.31 -1.98
CA ALA A 198 -11.66 6.18 -2.20
C ALA A 198 -11.30 6.35 -3.68
N LEU A 199 -11.70 5.44 -4.57
CA LEU A 199 -11.47 5.59 -6.02
C LEU A 199 -12.26 6.78 -6.56
N GLY A 200 -13.47 7.01 -6.05
CA GLY A 200 -14.31 8.17 -6.35
C GLY A 200 -13.72 9.53 -5.95
N LEU A 201 -12.57 9.55 -5.24
CA LEU A 201 -11.81 10.79 -5.00
C LEU A 201 -11.01 11.23 -6.23
N LEU A 202 -10.76 10.34 -7.19
CA LEU A 202 -9.97 10.63 -8.38
C LEU A 202 -10.87 11.19 -9.49
N GLN A 203 -10.47 12.34 -10.03
CA GLN A 203 -11.05 12.89 -11.25
C GLN A 203 -10.35 12.36 -12.50
N GLU A 204 -9.01 12.37 -12.46
CA GLU A 204 -8.17 12.09 -13.62
C GLU A 204 -6.83 11.53 -13.16
N LEU A 205 -6.41 10.38 -13.68
CA LEU A 205 -5.07 9.85 -13.44
C LEU A 205 -4.05 10.65 -14.25
N VAL A 206 -3.05 11.27 -13.62
CA VAL A 206 -1.95 12.07 -14.21
C VAL A 206 -0.75 11.25 -14.60
N ASP A 207 -0.28 10.38 -13.73
CA ASP A 207 0.91 9.60 -13.99
C ASP A 207 0.94 8.38 -13.09
N ILE A 208 1.76 7.40 -13.44
CA ILE A 208 2.02 6.21 -12.63
C ILE A 208 3.53 6.15 -12.41
N GLN A 209 3.96 6.07 -11.16
CA GLN A 209 5.36 5.83 -10.83
C GLN A 209 5.50 4.46 -10.19
N GLY A 210 6.30 3.60 -10.79
CA GLY A 210 6.53 2.24 -10.30
C GLY A 210 7.75 2.17 -9.39
N GLU A 211 8.40 1.01 -9.44
CA GLU A 211 9.68 0.78 -8.79
C GLU A 211 10.75 1.69 -9.40
N ASN A 212 11.54 2.32 -8.53
CA ASN A 212 12.69 3.12 -8.91
C ASN A 212 13.79 2.94 -7.87
N SER A 213 14.79 2.11 -8.19
CA SER A 213 15.89 1.77 -7.28
C SER A 213 16.79 2.94 -6.91
N ALA A 214 16.72 4.06 -7.64
CA ALA A 214 17.45 5.28 -7.31
C ALA A 214 16.71 6.17 -6.29
N LEU A 215 15.45 5.85 -5.97
CA LEU A 215 14.63 6.62 -5.04
C LEU A 215 14.42 5.85 -3.73
N PRO A 216 14.28 6.56 -2.59
CA PRO A 216 13.82 5.96 -1.34
C PRO A 216 12.51 5.17 -1.49
N SER A 217 12.25 4.20 -0.62
CA SER A 217 11.06 3.33 -0.74
C SER A 217 9.74 4.09 -0.66
N ASP A 218 9.70 5.13 0.15
CA ASP A 218 8.62 6.10 0.27
C ASP A 218 8.60 7.10 -0.89
N HIS A 219 9.35 6.88 -1.97
CA HIS A 219 9.27 7.60 -3.24
C HIS A 219 8.89 6.72 -4.44
N GLN A 220 8.59 5.45 -4.19
CA GLN A 220 8.22 4.46 -5.20
C GLN A 220 6.74 4.12 -5.12
N PHE A 221 6.19 3.54 -6.20
CA PHE A 221 4.81 3.04 -6.26
C PHE A 221 3.74 4.11 -5.94
N GLN A 222 3.63 5.10 -6.83
CA GLN A 222 2.69 6.22 -6.69
C GLN A 222 1.71 6.30 -7.86
N LEU A 223 0.48 6.74 -7.57
CA LEU A 223 -0.39 7.34 -8.58
C LEU A 223 -0.40 8.85 -8.43
N ILE A 224 -0.04 9.55 -9.49
CA ILE A 224 -0.25 10.99 -9.57
C ILE A 224 -1.62 11.21 -10.19
N ALA A 225 -2.49 11.97 -9.56
CA ALA A 225 -3.85 12.19 -10.04
C ALA A 225 -4.36 13.60 -9.76
N ARG A 226 -5.44 13.98 -10.44
CA ARG A 226 -6.29 15.09 -10.05
C ARG A 226 -7.44 14.62 -9.17
N LEU A 227 -7.74 15.39 -8.15
CA LEU A 227 -8.87 15.14 -7.26
C LEU A 227 -10.18 15.57 -7.89
N ALA A 228 -11.25 14.83 -7.60
CA ALA A 228 -12.61 15.30 -7.83
C ALA A 228 -12.88 16.60 -7.03
N PRO A 229 -13.75 17.51 -7.52
CA PRO A 229 -13.98 18.81 -6.89
C PRO A 229 -14.35 18.76 -5.40
N ASP A 230 -15.02 17.70 -4.96
CA ASP A 230 -15.46 17.48 -3.58
C ASP A 230 -14.56 16.53 -2.78
N ALA A 231 -13.49 16.01 -3.39
CA ALA A 231 -12.68 14.96 -2.79
C ALA A 231 -11.94 15.43 -1.52
N LEU A 232 -11.46 16.67 -1.49
CA LEU A 232 -10.81 17.20 -0.28
C LEU A 232 -11.79 17.30 0.89
N GLN A 233 -13.02 17.75 0.61
CA GLN A 233 -14.08 17.82 1.62
C GLN A 233 -14.44 16.41 2.12
N LYS A 234 -14.53 15.42 1.23
CA LYS A 234 -14.74 14.01 1.59
C LYS A 234 -13.62 13.47 2.46
N LEU A 235 -12.34 13.71 2.10
CA LEU A 235 -11.18 13.30 2.87
C LEU A 235 -11.14 13.94 4.27
N ASP A 236 -11.43 15.25 4.38
CA ASP A 236 -11.48 15.95 5.67
C ASP A 236 -12.61 15.43 6.58
N ARG A 237 -13.70 14.92 5.99
CA ARG A 237 -14.85 14.35 6.71
C ARG A 237 -14.73 12.85 6.98
N ALA A 238 -13.88 12.13 6.24
CA ALA A 238 -13.78 10.68 6.32
C ALA A 238 -13.27 10.20 7.68
N ALA A 239 -13.99 9.27 8.31
CA ALA A 239 -13.62 8.65 9.58
C ALA A 239 -12.39 7.74 9.46
N SER A 240 -12.11 7.24 8.26
CA SER A 240 -11.02 6.32 7.97
C SER A 240 -9.69 7.01 7.67
N PHE A 241 -9.63 8.35 7.64
CA PHE A 241 -8.41 9.09 7.32
C PHE A 241 -8.07 10.14 8.38
N LEU A 242 -6.77 10.25 8.67
CA LEU A 242 -6.21 11.29 9.53
C LEU A 242 -5.43 12.28 8.67
N LYS A 243 -5.83 13.55 8.75
CA LYS A 243 -5.08 14.66 8.17
C LYS A 243 -3.83 14.92 8.99
N GLY A 244 -2.70 15.08 8.33
CA GLY A 244 -1.42 15.37 8.95
C GLY A 244 -0.53 16.23 8.05
N GLU A 245 0.58 16.68 8.63
CA GLU A 245 1.62 17.37 7.89
C GLU A 245 2.67 16.39 7.39
N ASN A 246 3.26 16.69 6.23
CA ASN A 246 4.15 15.79 5.52
C ASN A 246 5.41 16.49 5.02
N HIS A 247 5.70 17.66 5.60
CA HIS A 247 6.81 18.53 5.21
C HIS A 247 8.19 17.91 5.46
N MET A 248 8.29 16.91 6.36
CA MET A 248 9.56 16.24 6.65
C MET A 248 9.96 15.22 5.57
N PHE A 249 9.01 14.49 5.02
CA PHE A 249 9.28 13.39 4.08
C PHE A 249 9.03 13.81 2.62
N HIS A 250 8.03 14.67 2.38
CA HIS A 250 7.66 15.07 1.02
C HIS A 250 7.41 16.58 0.96
N LYS A 251 8.49 17.36 0.80
CA LYS A 251 8.47 18.83 0.81
C LYS A 251 7.47 19.44 -0.20
N ASP A 252 7.31 18.79 -1.35
CA ASP A 252 6.39 19.22 -2.41
C ASP A 252 4.92 18.94 -2.09
N TYR A 253 4.67 18.05 -1.12
CA TYR A 253 3.34 17.60 -0.72
C TYR A 253 3.11 17.78 0.79
N PRO A 254 3.01 19.02 1.29
CA PRO A 254 3.04 19.29 2.73
C PRO A 254 1.80 18.80 3.50
N ILE A 255 0.69 18.49 2.80
CA ILE A 255 -0.55 18.01 3.41
C ILE A 255 -0.70 16.54 3.08
N SER A 256 -0.98 15.73 4.10
CA SER A 256 -1.24 14.30 3.96
C SER A 256 -2.55 13.88 4.58
N PHE A 257 -3.17 12.84 4.02
CA PHE A 257 -4.24 12.07 4.64
C PHE A 257 -3.82 10.61 4.69
N ARG A 258 -3.64 10.07 5.89
CA ARG A 258 -3.23 8.67 6.10
C ARG A 258 -4.43 7.85 6.56
N GLN A 259 -4.66 6.74 5.89
CA GLN A 259 -5.69 5.79 6.28
C GLN A 259 -5.37 5.22 7.67
N PHE A 260 -6.35 5.25 8.56
CA PHE A 260 -6.23 4.59 9.85
C PHE A 260 -6.26 3.07 9.66
N ARG A 261 -5.24 2.39 10.19
CA ARG A 261 -5.19 0.93 10.21
C ARG A 261 -5.73 0.42 11.53
N ARG A 262 -6.71 -0.46 11.45
CA ARG A 262 -7.15 -1.26 12.59
C ARG A 262 -6.35 -2.55 12.60
N ILE A 263 -5.47 -2.69 13.59
CA ILE A 263 -4.71 -3.91 13.83
C ILE A 263 -5.70 -5.08 13.95
N GLY A 264 -5.53 -6.11 13.13
CA GLY A 264 -6.35 -7.33 13.14
C GLY A 264 -7.50 -7.38 12.12
N LEU A 265 -7.68 -6.37 11.25
CA LEU A 265 -8.59 -6.47 10.10
C LEU A 265 -7.82 -6.85 8.83
N HIS A 266 -8.11 -8.04 8.29
CA HIS A 266 -7.57 -8.50 7.00
C HIS A 266 -7.92 -7.52 5.87
N GLY A 267 -6.97 -7.29 4.96
CA GLY A 267 -7.12 -6.34 3.85
C GLY A 267 -6.75 -4.88 4.16
N GLN A 268 -6.28 -4.57 5.37
CA GLN A 268 -5.67 -3.27 5.72
C GLN A 268 -4.13 -3.32 5.84
N GLU A 269 -3.52 -4.36 5.27
CA GLU A 269 -2.07 -4.62 5.31
C GLU A 269 -1.27 -3.53 4.54
N ALA A 270 -1.90 -2.88 3.56
CA ALA A 270 -1.43 -1.65 2.94
C ALA A 270 -2.43 -0.52 3.21
N GLY A 271 -1.93 0.61 3.72
CA GLY A 271 -2.74 1.79 4.00
C GLY A 271 -2.61 2.80 2.88
N LEU A 272 -3.73 3.39 2.47
CA LEU A 272 -3.73 4.50 1.53
C LEU A 272 -3.18 5.76 2.21
N HIS A 273 -2.35 6.48 1.48
CA HIS A 273 -1.80 7.76 1.89
C HIS A 273 -1.95 8.75 0.73
N PHE A 274 -2.72 9.81 0.95
CA PHE A 274 -2.96 10.86 -0.02
C PHE A 274 -2.10 12.07 0.30
N CYS A 275 -1.24 12.49 -0.62
CA CYS A 275 -0.32 13.61 -0.46
C CYS A 275 -0.68 14.73 -1.44
N LEU A 276 -0.94 15.93 -0.92
CA LEU A 276 -1.40 17.06 -1.75
C LEU A 276 -0.29 18.10 -1.94
N THR A 277 -0.13 18.53 -3.18
CA THR A 277 0.76 19.66 -3.54
C THR A 277 0.31 20.96 -2.87
N ARG A 278 1.25 21.89 -2.63
CA ARG A 278 0.91 23.23 -2.08
C ARG A 278 -0.16 23.96 -2.89
N ASP A 279 -0.08 23.84 -4.21
CA ASP A 279 -1.00 24.53 -5.13
C ASP A 279 -2.41 23.96 -5.12
N ALA A 280 -2.61 22.78 -4.53
CA ALA A 280 -3.93 22.19 -4.36
C ALA A 280 -4.88 23.15 -3.61
N PHE A 281 -4.43 24.02 -2.70
CA PHE A 281 -5.35 24.94 -2.03
C PHE A 281 -5.77 26.17 -2.87
N ARG A 282 -5.10 26.46 -3.98
CA ARG A 282 -5.23 27.76 -4.66
C ARG A 282 -5.96 27.72 -6.00
N THR A 283 -6.02 26.58 -6.71
CA THR A 283 -6.37 26.61 -8.15
C THR A 283 -7.42 25.60 -8.62
N ASN A 284 -8.10 24.84 -7.74
CA ASN A 284 -9.01 23.73 -8.12
C ASN A 284 -8.37 22.70 -9.09
N SER A 285 -7.04 22.75 -9.28
CA SER A 285 -6.24 21.85 -10.10
C SER A 285 -5.30 21.11 -9.18
N HIS A 286 -5.87 20.24 -8.35
CA HIS A 286 -5.11 19.52 -7.34
C HIS A 286 -4.25 18.46 -8.02
N ARG A 287 -2.92 18.50 -7.86
CA ARG A 287 -2.09 17.30 -8.07
C ARG A 287 -1.96 16.58 -6.73
N LEU A 288 -2.30 15.31 -6.75
CA LEU A 288 -2.28 14.37 -5.65
C LEU A 288 -1.29 13.26 -5.99
N SER A 289 -0.43 12.89 -5.05
CA SER A 289 0.23 11.58 -5.07
C SER A 289 -0.52 10.65 -4.11
N VAL A 290 -1.04 9.55 -4.63
CA VAL A 290 -1.57 8.44 -3.82
C VAL A 290 -0.49 7.39 -3.69
N TRP A 291 -0.27 6.98 -2.45
CA TRP A 291 0.61 5.89 -2.09
C TRP A 291 -0.23 4.78 -1.50
N ALA A 292 -0.02 3.54 -1.95
CA ALA A 292 -0.36 2.38 -1.13
C ALA A 292 0.91 1.96 -0.40
N VAL A 293 1.03 2.34 0.87
CA VAL A 293 2.19 1.90 1.66
C VAL A 293 1.86 0.53 2.21
N ALA A 294 2.42 -0.54 1.66
CA ALA A 294 2.55 -1.80 2.38
C ALA A 294 3.71 -1.62 3.37
N LEU A 295 3.41 -1.42 4.65
CA LEU A 295 4.44 -1.53 5.68
C LEU A 295 4.55 -3.02 5.98
N GLY A 296 5.63 -3.64 5.48
CA GLY A 296 6.05 -4.98 5.91
C GLY A 296 6.63 -4.94 7.31
#